data_AF-F8KZT2-F1
#
_entry.id   AF-F8KZT2-F1
#
_cell.length_a   1.000
_cell.length_b   1.000
_cell.length_c   1.000
_cell.angle_alpha   90.00
_cell.angle_beta   90.00
_cell.angle_gamma   90.00
#
_symmetry.space_group_name_H-M   'P 1'
#
loop_
_entity.id
_entity.type
_entity.pdbx_description
1 polymer ?
#
loop_
_entity_poly.entity_id
_entity_poly.type
_entity_poly.pdbx_seq_one_letter_code
_entity_poly.pdbx_strand_id
1 'polypeptide(L)'
;MDSNQKKDISNLLIVMTSAIGCAVLALGYMMYTSQSENQYLLNHILISPDVIQTLNYPLAENRNKKAPALSFKRIEYSYFDSEKHQWITKEISSAKYADLYAYIASDKSIETPSDDMIDAFLHPQPIKLTLFVEERSSNQASPLKSIFQEVDFSAKGDFFRVQLREQTLNSQQAYFYHPHIYAIVQKILNESP
;
A
#
# COMPACT_ATOMS: atom_id res chain seq x y z
N MET A 1 -59.20 -8.66 30.93
CA MET A 1 -58.14 -9.19 30.05
C MET A 1 -58.00 -10.65 30.36
N ASP A 2 -58.42 -11.50 29.43
CA ASP A 2 -58.53 -12.95 29.66
C ASP A 2 -57.16 -13.58 29.93
N SER A 3 -57.15 -14.64 30.75
CA SER A 3 -55.93 -15.40 31.07
C SER A 3 -55.21 -15.88 29.81
N ASN A 4 -55.97 -16.26 28.78
CA ASN A 4 -55.43 -16.68 27.48
C ASN A 4 -54.75 -15.52 26.72
N GLN A 5 -55.35 -14.32 26.71
CA GLN A 5 -54.74 -13.13 26.08
C GLN A 5 -53.41 -12.75 26.72
N LYS A 6 -53.29 -12.86 28.06
CA LYS A 6 -52.02 -12.57 28.75
C LYS A 6 -50.91 -13.56 28.37
N LYS A 7 -51.27 -14.83 28.18
CA LYS A 7 -50.33 -15.88 27.78
C LYS A 7 -49.86 -15.69 26.34
N ASP A 8 -50.75 -15.33 25.43
CA ASP A 8 -50.41 -15.08 24.04
C ASP A 8 -49.48 -13.87 23.88
N ILE A 9 -49.76 -12.77 24.61
CA ILE A 9 -48.88 -11.58 24.63
C ILE A 9 -47.50 -11.93 25.21
N SER A 10 -47.45 -12.71 26.30
CA SER A 10 -46.19 -13.15 26.91
C SER A 10 -45.37 -14.02 25.97
N ASN A 11 -46.01 -14.97 25.28
CA ASN A 11 -45.32 -15.83 24.32
C ASN A 11 -44.80 -15.03 23.13
N LEU A 12 -45.58 -14.06 22.63
CA LEU A 12 -45.16 -13.18 21.55
C LEU A 12 -43.94 -12.31 21.96
N LEU A 13 -43.94 -11.78 23.19
CA LEU A 13 -42.79 -11.04 23.74
C LEU A 13 -41.53 -11.91 23.85
N ILE A 14 -41.67 -13.17 24.27
CA ILE A 14 -40.53 -14.11 24.35
C ILE A 14 -39.96 -14.38 22.96
N VAL A 15 -40.82 -14.62 21.96
CA VAL A 15 -40.37 -14.84 20.58
C VAL A 15 -39.66 -13.59 20.05
N MET A 16 -40.21 -12.40 20.25
CA MET A 16 -39.57 -11.16 19.79
C MET A 16 -38.22 -10.90 20.45
N THR A 17 -38.13 -11.09 21.77
CA THR A 17 -36.86 -10.90 22.50
C THR A 17 -35.82 -11.95 22.10
N SER A 18 -36.22 -13.19 21.83
CA SER A 18 -35.32 -14.23 21.31
C SER A 18 -34.80 -13.90 19.91
N ALA A 19 -35.64 -13.35 19.02
CA ALA A 19 -35.26 -12.93 17.68
C ALA A 19 -34.26 -11.77 17.72
N ILE A 20 -34.51 -10.76 18.57
CA ILE A 20 -33.59 -9.63 18.77
C ILE A 20 -32.25 -10.13 19.34
N GLY A 21 -32.28 -11.00 20.36
CA GLY A 21 -31.07 -11.58 20.94
C GLY A 21 -30.25 -12.34 19.91
N CYS A 22 -30.90 -13.15 19.06
CA CYS A 22 -30.24 -13.89 17.99
C CYS A 22 -29.61 -12.96 16.95
N ALA A 23 -30.31 -11.88 16.56
CA ALA A 23 -29.78 -10.89 15.63
C ALA A 23 -28.56 -10.14 16.19
N VAL A 24 -28.58 -9.75 17.47
CA VAL A 24 -27.44 -9.10 18.13
C VAL A 24 -26.25 -10.04 18.22
N LEU A 25 -26.46 -11.30 18.59
CA LEU A 25 -25.38 -12.30 18.63
C LEU A 25 -24.80 -12.57 17.23
N ALA A 26 -25.65 -12.66 16.20
CA ALA A 26 -25.20 -12.82 14.81
C ALA A 26 -24.38 -11.62 14.33
N LEU A 27 -24.81 -10.40 14.65
CA LEU A 27 -24.04 -9.18 14.33
C LEU A 27 -22.72 -9.13 15.09
N GLY A 28 -22.72 -9.46 16.40
CA GLY A 28 -21.50 -9.51 17.20
C GLY A 28 -20.52 -10.56 16.68
N TYR A 29 -21.01 -11.74 16.31
CA TYR A 29 -20.21 -12.78 15.68
C TYR A 29 -19.66 -12.33 14.34
N MET A 30 -20.49 -11.76 13.47
CA MET A 30 -20.03 -11.21 12.20
C MET A 30 -18.98 -10.13 12.39
N MET A 31 -19.14 -9.20 13.35
CA MET A 31 -18.12 -8.18 13.64
C MET A 31 -16.82 -8.77 14.19
N TYR A 32 -16.91 -9.84 14.98
CA TYR A 32 -15.73 -10.55 15.49
C TYR A 32 -14.99 -11.31 14.39
N THR A 33 -15.70 -11.98 13.48
CA THR A 33 -15.07 -12.76 12.40
C THR A 33 -14.72 -11.93 11.17
N SER A 34 -15.41 -10.80 10.92
CA SER A 34 -15.15 -9.92 9.77
C SER A 34 -13.93 -9.01 9.93
N GLN A 35 -13.20 -9.14 11.04
CA GLN A 35 -11.80 -8.72 11.11
C GLN A 35 -10.86 -9.63 10.29
N SER A 36 -11.39 -10.56 9.49
CA SER A 36 -10.60 -11.42 8.62
C SER A 36 -10.03 -10.68 7.41
N GLU A 37 -8.71 -10.59 7.36
CA GLU A 37 -7.86 -10.60 6.17
C GLU A 37 -8.03 -9.42 5.21
N ASN A 38 -7.69 -8.22 5.66
CA ASN A 38 -7.34 -7.14 4.72
C ASN A 38 -5.93 -7.35 4.16
N GLN A 39 -5.67 -8.53 3.58
CA GLN A 39 -4.47 -8.77 2.80
C GLN A 39 -4.68 -8.19 1.40
N TYR A 40 -3.89 -7.19 1.06
CA TYR A 40 -3.88 -6.59 -0.26
C TYR A 40 -2.79 -7.26 -1.10
N LEU A 41 -3.11 -7.54 -2.37
CA LEU A 41 -2.09 -7.93 -3.34
C LEU A 41 -1.24 -6.70 -3.69
N LEU A 42 0.08 -6.89 -3.79
CA LEU A 42 1.01 -5.80 -4.07
C LEU A 42 0.71 -5.11 -5.40
N ASN A 43 0.27 -5.86 -6.43
CA ASN A 43 -0.10 -5.32 -7.73
C ASN A 43 -1.23 -4.27 -7.70
N HIS A 44 -2.01 -4.20 -6.61
CA HIS A 44 -3.04 -3.18 -6.39
C HIS A 44 -2.53 -1.94 -5.65
N ILE A 45 -1.31 -2.01 -5.10
CA ILE A 45 -0.69 -0.94 -4.31
C ILE A 45 0.47 -0.30 -5.10
N LEU A 46 1.34 -1.12 -5.69
CA LEU A 46 2.49 -0.70 -6.47
C LEU A 46 2.05 -0.28 -7.88
N ILE A 47 2.51 0.88 -8.36
CA ILE A 47 2.14 1.33 -9.71
C ILE A 47 2.65 0.34 -10.75
N SER A 48 1.79 -0.16 -11.64
CA SER A 48 2.28 -1.05 -12.69
C SER A 48 3.13 -0.29 -13.74
N PRO A 49 4.10 -0.95 -14.38
CA PRO A 49 4.88 -0.36 -15.47
C PRO A 49 4.01 0.19 -16.60
N ASP A 50 2.89 -0.46 -16.91
CA ASP A 50 1.93 0.01 -17.91
C ASP A 50 1.28 1.33 -17.50
N VAL A 51 0.90 1.47 -16.23
CA VAL A 51 0.35 2.73 -15.70
C VAL A 51 1.38 3.85 -15.80
N ILE A 52 2.65 3.59 -15.47
CA ILE A 52 3.75 4.56 -15.63
C ILE A 52 3.84 5.05 -17.08
N GLN A 53 3.73 4.16 -18.06
CA GLN A 53 3.75 4.54 -19.48
C GLN A 53 2.55 5.41 -19.84
N THR A 54 1.36 5.07 -19.34
CA THR A 54 0.13 5.86 -19.62
C THR A 54 0.14 7.25 -18.96
N LEU A 55 0.76 7.39 -17.78
CA LEU A 55 0.89 8.69 -17.09
C LEU A 55 1.74 9.71 -17.85
N ASN A 56 2.56 9.26 -18.81
CA ASN A 56 3.34 10.15 -19.67
C ASN A 56 2.52 10.73 -20.84
N TYR A 57 1.35 10.15 -21.13
CA TYR A 57 0.47 10.70 -22.15
C TYR A 57 -0.40 11.79 -21.51
N PRO A 58 -0.35 13.03 -22.00
CA PRO A 58 -1.37 14.00 -21.63
C PRO A 58 -2.70 13.37 -22.05
N LEU A 59 -3.58 13.09 -21.08
CA LEU A 59 -4.98 12.78 -21.32
C LEU A 59 -5.59 13.97 -22.06
N ALA A 60 -5.39 13.99 -23.38
CA ALA A 60 -6.25 14.70 -24.27
C ALA A 60 -7.65 14.17 -23.96
N GLU A 61 -8.56 15.07 -23.61
CA GLU A 61 -10.00 14.79 -23.63
C GLU A 61 -10.62 14.17 -22.36
N ASN A 62 -10.46 14.83 -21.21
CA ASN A 62 -11.55 14.80 -20.22
C ASN A 62 -11.95 16.21 -19.80
N ARG A 63 -12.81 16.81 -20.63
CA ARG A 63 -13.26 18.22 -20.58
C ARG A 63 -14.02 18.64 -19.31
N ASN A 64 -14.21 17.80 -18.30
CA ASN A 64 -15.20 18.09 -17.24
C ASN A 64 -14.78 17.98 -15.77
N LYS A 65 -13.51 17.75 -15.41
CA LYS A 65 -13.08 17.92 -14.00
C LYS A 65 -11.68 18.50 -13.89
N LYS A 66 -11.55 19.53 -13.05
CA LYS A 66 -10.32 20.26 -12.66
C LYS A 66 -9.33 19.40 -11.85
N ALA A 67 -9.07 18.17 -12.28
CA ALA A 67 -7.99 17.39 -11.70
C ALA A 67 -6.68 17.83 -12.38
N PRO A 68 -5.64 18.19 -11.63
CA PRO A 68 -4.34 18.52 -12.21
C PRO A 68 -3.78 17.28 -12.92
N ALA A 69 -3.17 17.48 -14.09
CA ALA A 69 -2.57 16.38 -14.83
C ALA A 69 -1.30 15.93 -14.09
N LEU A 70 -1.34 14.74 -13.50
CA LEU A 70 -0.16 14.06 -12.97
C LEU A 70 0.61 13.44 -14.14
N SER A 71 1.90 13.72 -14.22
CA SER A 71 2.81 13.13 -15.20
C SER A 71 3.93 12.39 -14.47
N PHE A 72 4.25 11.18 -14.92
CA PHE A 72 5.38 10.45 -14.38
C PHE A 72 6.69 11.17 -14.71
N LYS A 73 7.63 11.17 -13.77
CA LYS A 73 8.92 11.86 -13.94
C LYS A 73 10.10 10.91 -14.02
N ARG A 74 10.30 10.13 -12.96
CA ARG A 74 11.43 9.19 -12.83
C ARG A 74 11.25 8.26 -11.65
N ILE A 75 12.12 7.25 -11.59
CA ILE A 75 12.23 6.33 -10.46
C ILE A 75 13.66 6.42 -9.95
N GLU A 76 13.82 6.61 -8.65
CA GLU A 76 15.12 6.67 -7.99
C GLU A 76 15.31 5.45 -7.09
N TYR A 77 16.51 4.89 -7.15
CA TYR A 77 17.02 3.85 -6.27
C TYR A 77 18.08 4.47 -5.35
N SER A 78 17.89 4.36 -4.05
CA SER A 78 18.79 4.89 -3.04
C SER A 78 19.24 3.79 -2.08
N TYR A 79 20.53 3.77 -1.77
CA TYR A 79 21.11 2.83 -0.81
C TYR A 79 22.23 3.51 -0.03
N PHE A 80 22.51 3.01 1.17
CA PHE A 80 23.61 3.51 1.98
C PHE A 80 24.91 2.80 1.62
N ASP A 81 25.91 3.55 1.17
CA ASP A 81 27.27 3.06 0.96
C ASP A 81 27.99 3.07 2.32
N SER A 82 28.21 1.87 2.88
CA SER A 82 28.87 1.71 4.18
C SER A 82 30.35 2.07 4.16
N GLU A 83 31.03 2.03 3.01
CA GLU A 83 32.43 2.43 2.91
C GLU A 83 32.53 3.95 2.99
N LYS A 84 31.66 4.65 2.22
CA LYS A 84 31.65 6.11 2.14
C LYS A 84 30.77 6.81 3.18
N HIS A 85 30.03 6.03 3.98
CA HIS A 85 29.09 6.53 4.98
C HIS A 85 28.08 7.55 4.44
N GLN A 86 27.61 7.33 3.20
CA GLN A 86 26.70 8.27 2.52
C GLN A 86 25.61 7.55 1.73
N TRP A 87 24.47 8.21 1.57
CA TRP A 87 23.43 7.76 0.66
C TRP A 87 23.85 7.99 -0.78
N ILE A 88 23.75 6.95 -1.59
CA ILE A 88 23.90 7.01 -3.04
C ILE A 88 22.54 6.86 -3.67
N THR A 89 22.14 7.85 -4.47
CA THR A 89 20.91 7.85 -5.24
C THR A 89 21.23 7.75 -6.73
N LYS A 90 20.53 6.85 -7.42
CA LYS A 90 20.64 6.63 -8.87
C LYS A 90 19.24 6.64 -9.47
N GLU A 91 19.10 7.25 -10.65
CA GLU A 91 17.89 7.07 -11.45
C GLU A 91 17.90 5.69 -12.10
N ILE A 92 16.77 4.98 -12.10
CA ILE A 92 16.63 3.67 -12.75
C ILE A 92 15.68 3.75 -13.94
N SER A 93 15.94 2.95 -14.95
CA SER A 93 15.08 2.81 -16.12
C SER A 93 13.76 2.12 -15.77
N SER A 94 12.70 2.43 -16.51
CA SER A 94 11.41 1.73 -16.41
C SER A 94 11.51 0.22 -16.67
N ALA A 95 12.48 -0.25 -17.47
CA ALA A 95 12.70 -1.67 -17.71
C ALA A 95 13.12 -2.42 -16.43
N LYS A 96 14.18 -1.96 -15.75
CA LYS A 96 14.59 -2.50 -14.43
C LYS A 96 13.47 -2.46 -13.39
N TYR A 97 12.68 -1.39 -13.39
CA TYR A 97 11.50 -1.32 -12.54
C TYR A 97 10.46 -2.38 -12.89
N ALA A 98 10.22 -2.63 -14.18
CA ALA A 98 9.30 -3.67 -14.63
C ALA A 98 9.77 -5.07 -14.22
N ASP A 99 11.07 -5.35 -14.30
CA ASP A 99 11.65 -6.62 -13.83
C ASP A 99 11.43 -6.82 -12.33
N LEU A 100 11.70 -5.77 -11.54
CA LEU A 100 11.43 -5.80 -10.11
C LEU A 100 9.92 -5.96 -9.83
N TYR A 101 9.06 -5.18 -10.50
CA TYR A 101 7.61 -5.26 -10.34
C TYR A 101 7.12 -6.69 -10.60
N ALA A 102 7.51 -7.30 -11.72
CA ALA A 102 7.12 -8.66 -12.05
C ALA A 102 7.57 -9.69 -11.00
N TYR A 103 8.71 -9.43 -10.34
CA TYR A 103 9.25 -10.30 -9.30
C TYR A 103 8.41 -10.29 -8.00
N ILE A 104 7.90 -9.13 -7.58
CA ILE A 104 7.17 -8.97 -6.31
C ILE A 104 5.66 -8.80 -6.44
N ALA A 105 5.12 -8.58 -7.65
CA ALA A 105 3.73 -8.17 -7.86
C ALA A 105 2.67 -9.13 -7.28
N SER A 106 2.99 -10.41 -7.16
CA SER A 106 2.08 -11.43 -6.60
C SER A 106 2.07 -11.49 -5.07
N ASP A 107 2.95 -10.74 -4.40
CA ASP A 107 3.08 -10.79 -2.95
C ASP A 107 1.84 -10.22 -2.27
N LYS A 108 1.49 -10.82 -1.12
CA LYS A 108 0.37 -10.38 -0.29
C LYS A 108 0.90 -9.57 0.88
N SER A 109 0.14 -8.55 1.27
CA SER A 109 0.49 -7.76 2.43
C SER A 109 0.35 -8.58 3.71
N ILE A 110 1.19 -8.26 4.67
CA ILE A 110 1.17 -8.79 6.03
C ILE A 110 0.21 -7.92 6.83
N GLU A 111 -0.83 -8.55 7.38
CA GLU A 111 -1.92 -7.86 8.07
C GLU A 111 -1.48 -7.23 9.39
N THR A 112 -0.72 -7.98 10.19
CA THR A 112 -0.18 -7.52 11.48
C THR A 112 1.34 -7.71 11.47
N PRO A 113 2.12 -6.68 11.06
CA PRO A 113 3.58 -6.76 11.12
C PRO A 113 4.04 -6.91 12.57
N SER A 114 5.01 -7.79 12.81
CA SER A 114 5.63 -7.92 14.13
C SER A 114 6.56 -6.74 14.45
N ASP A 115 6.82 -6.49 15.73
CA ASP A 115 7.76 -5.44 16.15
C ASP A 115 9.14 -5.64 15.52
N ASP A 116 9.64 -6.88 15.47
CA ASP A 116 10.91 -7.22 14.82
C ASP A 116 10.95 -6.83 13.33
N MET A 117 9.82 -6.92 12.64
CA MET A 117 9.69 -6.53 11.23
C MET A 117 9.70 -5.02 11.08
N ILE A 118 9.02 -4.29 11.97
CA ILE A 118 9.02 -2.82 11.99
C ILE A 118 10.44 -2.32 12.25
N ASP A 119 11.13 -2.91 13.23
CA ASP A 119 12.50 -2.58 13.63
C ASP A 119 13.52 -2.89 12.53
N ALA A 120 13.24 -3.86 11.66
CA ALA A 120 14.09 -4.23 10.53
C ALA A 120 14.28 -3.08 9.51
N PHE A 121 13.43 -2.05 9.53
CA PHE A 121 13.57 -0.86 8.69
C PHE A 121 14.30 0.31 9.37
N LEU A 122 14.64 0.17 10.66
CA LEU A 122 15.41 1.18 11.40
C LEU A 122 16.92 0.96 11.22
N HIS A 123 17.38 -0.27 11.46
CA HIS A 123 18.80 -0.65 11.35
C HIS A 123 18.95 -2.13 10.93
N PRO A 124 19.77 -2.47 9.90
CA PRO A 124 20.55 -1.58 9.04
C PRO A 124 19.67 -0.73 8.12
N GLN A 125 20.25 0.32 7.52
CA GLN A 125 19.51 1.23 6.65
C GLN A 125 18.95 0.47 5.42
N PRO A 126 17.65 0.62 5.11
CA PRO A 126 17.02 -0.10 4.01
C PRO A 126 17.48 0.45 2.66
N ILE A 127 17.26 -0.32 1.61
CA ILE A 127 17.26 0.21 0.26
C ILE A 127 15.93 0.91 0.03
N LYS A 128 15.95 2.07 -0.63
CA LYS A 128 14.74 2.83 -0.95
C LYS A 128 14.56 2.95 -2.45
N LEU A 129 13.35 2.65 -2.92
CA LEU A 129 12.88 2.93 -4.27
C LEU A 129 11.82 4.03 -4.19
N THR A 130 11.99 5.10 -4.96
CA THR A 130 11.12 6.27 -4.90
C THR A 130 10.58 6.60 -6.30
N LEU A 131 9.27 6.64 -6.43
CA LEU A 131 8.60 7.04 -7.66
C LEU A 131 8.19 8.51 -7.57
N PHE A 132 8.64 9.30 -8.53
CA PHE A 132 8.33 10.72 -8.61
C PHE A 132 7.31 10.99 -9.71
N VAL A 133 6.32 11.79 -9.34
CA VAL A 133 5.36 12.37 -10.29
C VAL A 133 5.45 13.89 -10.23
N GLU A 134 4.97 14.50 -11.30
CA GLU A 134 4.94 15.92 -11.50
C GLU A 134 3.51 16.37 -11.74
N GLU A 135 3.06 17.30 -10.90
CA GLU A 135 1.74 17.91 -11.03
C GLU A 135 1.85 19.15 -11.93
N ARG A 136 1.23 19.10 -13.12
CA ARG A 136 1.13 20.27 -14.00
C ARG A 136 -0.09 21.09 -13.59
N SER A 137 0.10 22.01 -12.64
CA SER A 137 -0.90 23.02 -12.31
C SER A 137 -0.89 24.15 -13.34
N SER A 138 -2.06 24.52 -13.87
CA SER A 138 -2.20 25.58 -14.89
C SER A 138 -1.74 26.97 -14.42
N ASN A 139 -1.59 27.17 -13.10
CA ASN A 139 -1.33 28.46 -12.49
C ASN A 139 0.05 28.59 -11.83
N GLN A 140 0.90 27.56 -11.90
CA GLN A 140 2.24 27.61 -11.30
C GLN A 140 3.33 27.56 -12.38
N ALA A 141 4.24 28.54 -12.33
CA ALA A 141 5.37 28.68 -13.25
C ALA A 141 6.43 27.58 -13.09
N SER A 142 6.33 26.75 -12.05
CA SER A 142 7.23 25.62 -11.82
C SER A 142 6.42 24.42 -11.35
N PRO A 143 6.61 23.26 -11.97
CA PRO A 143 5.90 22.07 -11.56
C PRO A 143 6.33 21.61 -10.16
N LEU A 144 5.35 21.27 -9.32
CA LEU A 144 5.59 20.67 -8.01
C LEU A 144 6.00 19.20 -8.21
N LYS A 145 7.24 18.88 -7.85
CA LYS A 145 7.71 17.49 -7.75
C LYS A 145 7.12 16.89 -6.46
N SER A 146 6.31 15.86 -6.60
CA SER A 146 5.81 15.10 -5.47
C SER A 146 6.36 13.68 -5.52
N ILE A 147 6.81 13.18 -4.37
CA ILE A 147 7.03 11.74 -4.22
C ILE A 147 5.65 11.11 -4.18
N PHE A 148 5.38 10.20 -5.11
CA PHE A 148 4.11 9.51 -5.17
C PHE A 148 4.13 8.28 -4.25
N GLN A 149 5.20 7.49 -4.35
CA GLN A 149 5.33 6.22 -3.68
C GLN A 149 6.79 5.95 -3.28
N GLU A 150 6.96 5.37 -2.10
CA GLU A 150 8.23 4.86 -1.60
C GLU A 150 8.09 3.36 -1.31
N VAL A 151 9.12 2.60 -1.67
CA VAL A 151 9.27 1.20 -1.30
C VAL A 151 10.60 1.05 -0.57
N ASP A 152 10.55 0.62 0.69
CA ASP A 152 11.74 0.31 1.46
C ASP A 152 11.93 -1.20 1.49
N PHE A 153 13.15 -1.67 1.22
CA PHE A 153 13.56 -3.07 1.31
C PHE A 153 14.51 -3.22 2.49
N SER A 154 14.13 -4.00 3.50
CA SER A 154 14.92 -4.16 4.71
C SER A 154 16.21 -4.92 4.42
N ALA A 155 17.31 -4.45 5.00
CA ALA A 155 18.58 -5.19 5.00
C ALA A 155 18.60 -6.36 6.01
N LYS A 156 17.61 -6.44 6.90
CA LYS A 156 17.50 -7.46 7.94
C LYS A 156 16.23 -8.28 7.73
N GLY A 157 16.40 -9.49 7.22
CA GLY A 157 15.29 -10.36 6.85
C GLY A 157 14.80 -10.10 5.43
N ASP A 158 13.65 -10.66 5.12
CA ASP A 158 13.12 -10.76 3.75
C ASP A 158 11.84 -9.92 3.60
N PHE A 159 11.87 -8.72 4.19
CA PHE A 159 10.72 -7.83 4.28
C PHE A 159 10.91 -6.58 3.45
N PHE A 160 9.79 -6.10 2.91
CA PHE A 160 9.73 -4.77 2.30
C PHE A 160 8.41 -4.11 2.66
N ARG A 161 8.37 -2.78 2.56
CA ARG A 161 7.17 -2.00 2.83
C ARG A 161 6.94 -0.98 1.74
N VAL A 162 5.67 -0.70 1.48
CA VAL A 162 5.24 0.30 0.52
C VAL A 162 4.49 1.41 1.24
N GLN A 163 4.80 2.65 0.90
CA GLN A 163 4.17 3.85 1.45
C GLN A 163 3.71 4.76 0.32
N LEU A 164 2.43 5.15 0.35
CA LEU A 164 1.86 6.18 -0.53
C LEU A 164 1.94 7.53 0.20
N ARG A 165 2.59 8.52 -0.41
CA ARG A 165 2.89 9.78 0.30
C ARG A 165 1.73 10.78 0.31
N GLU A 166 0.72 10.60 -0.54
CA GLU A 166 -0.46 11.46 -0.60
C GLU A 166 -1.37 11.34 0.65
N GLN A 167 -1.09 10.39 1.55
CA GLN A 167 -1.84 10.24 2.79
C GLN A 167 -1.11 10.97 3.93
N THR A 168 -1.84 11.86 4.60
CA THR A 168 -1.53 12.66 5.81
C THR A 168 -0.63 11.99 6.86
N LEU A 169 -0.18 12.76 7.86
CA LEU A 169 0.68 12.44 9.05
C LEU A 169 0.64 11.01 9.67
N ASN A 170 -0.35 10.18 9.36
CA ASN A 170 -0.44 8.75 9.68
C ASN A 170 -0.39 7.88 8.40
N SER A 171 0.56 8.14 7.49
CA SER A 171 0.67 7.40 6.24
C SER A 171 0.79 5.90 6.52
N GLN A 172 -0.22 5.14 6.13
CA GLN A 172 -0.29 3.70 6.37
C GLN A 172 0.76 3.00 5.51
N GLN A 173 1.62 2.21 6.15
CA GLN A 173 2.62 1.39 5.47
C GLN A 173 2.05 -0.01 5.29
N ALA A 174 2.14 -0.54 4.07
CA ALA A 174 1.82 -1.93 3.80
C ALA A 174 3.12 -2.74 3.81
N TYR A 175 3.17 -3.80 4.61
CA TYR A 175 4.34 -4.66 4.77
C TYR A 175 4.16 -5.93 3.95
N PHE A 176 5.26 -6.48 3.44
CA PHE A 176 5.28 -7.65 2.58
C PHE A 176 6.51 -8.49 2.90
N TYR A 177 6.44 -9.78 2.56
CA TYR A 177 7.54 -10.72 2.67
C TYR A 177 7.84 -11.31 1.30
N HIS A 178 9.12 -11.36 0.96
CA HIS A 178 9.60 -12.04 -0.24
C HIS A 178 11.02 -12.58 -0.02
N PRO A 179 11.25 -13.89 -0.21
CA PRO A 179 12.56 -14.50 0.04
C PRO A 179 13.71 -13.79 -0.70
N HIS A 180 14.78 -13.47 0.04
CA HIS A 180 16.00 -12.85 -0.46
C HIS A 180 15.81 -11.49 -1.17
N ILE A 181 14.73 -10.77 -0.85
CA ILE A 181 14.35 -9.55 -1.59
C ILE A 181 15.46 -8.50 -1.63
N TYR A 182 16.18 -8.30 -0.52
CA TYR A 182 17.23 -7.28 -0.44
C TYR A 182 18.36 -7.52 -1.45
N ALA A 183 18.87 -8.75 -1.51
CA ALA A 183 19.96 -9.12 -2.43
C ALA A 183 19.51 -9.04 -3.90
N ILE A 184 18.27 -9.45 -4.18
CA ILE A 184 17.71 -9.43 -5.54
C ILE A 184 17.47 -8.02 -6.03
N VAL A 185 16.95 -7.13 -5.17
CA VAL A 185 16.79 -5.71 -5.50
C VAL A 185 18.15 -5.08 -5.81
N GLN A 186 19.18 -5.35 -5.00
CA GLN A 186 20.53 -4.89 -5.31
C GLN A 186 21.00 -5.40 -6.68
N LYS A 187 20.76 -6.68 -6.99
CA LYS A 187 21.15 -7.26 -8.27
C LYS A 187 20.44 -6.57 -9.45
N ILE A 188 19.11 -6.52 -9.43
CA ILE A 188 18.30 -5.96 -10.53
C ILE A 188 18.61 -4.47 -10.73
N LEU A 189 18.75 -3.70 -9.64
CA LEU A 189 18.84 -2.25 -9.73
C LEU A 189 20.27 -1.73 -9.89
N ASN A 190 21.26 -2.40 -9.29
CA ASN A 190 22.62 -1.89 -9.19
C ASN A 190 23.55 -2.36 -10.32
N GLU A 191 23.21 -3.42 -11.07
CA GLU A 191 23.95 -3.83 -12.28
C GLU A 191 23.80 -2.76 -13.37
N SER A 192 24.88 -2.06 -13.72
CA SER A 192 24.87 -1.13 -14.86
C SER A 192 24.54 -1.89 -16.15
N PRO A 193 23.71 -1.34 -17.06
CA PRO A 193 23.52 -1.91 -18.39
C PRO A 193 24.83 -1.96 -19.19
#